data_AF-A0A645DTB8-F1
#
_entry.id   AF-A0A645DTB8-F1
#
_cell.length_a   1.000
_cell.length_b   1.000
_cell.length_c   1.000
_cell.angle_alpha   90.00
_cell.angle_beta   90.00
_cell.angle_gamma   90.00
#
_symmetry.space_group_name_H-M   'P 1'
#
loop_
_entity.id
_entity.type
_entity.pdbx_description
1 polymer ?
#
loop_
_entity_poly.entity_id
_entity_poly.type
_entity_poly.pdbx_seq_one_letter_code
_entity_poly.pdbx_strand_id
1 'polypeptide(L)'
;MDAEFIKFATDNGYKGIVIEAMGRGNIPPQMYQGVKYAREKNIPVVIVSRCHSGRVFDSYGYLGSGRDLRNIGCIFGGDLPGQKLE
;
A
#
# COMPACT_ATOMS: atom_id res chain seq x y z
N MET A 1 -6.05 -4.65 -10.62
CA MET A 1 -5.68 -3.22 -10.59
C MET A 1 -4.19 -3.14 -10.86
N ASP A 2 -3.79 -2.18 -11.68
CA ASP A 2 -2.41 -1.92 -12.05
C ASP A 2 -1.92 -0.62 -11.38
N ALA A 3 -0.88 0.00 -11.92
CA ALA A 3 -0.25 1.19 -11.35
C ALA A 3 -0.96 2.52 -11.67
N GLU A 4 -1.99 2.53 -12.54
CA GLU A 4 -2.50 3.75 -13.17
C GLU A 4 -3.01 4.78 -12.14
N PHE A 5 -3.92 4.39 -11.25
CA PHE A 5 -4.48 5.30 -10.24
C PHE A 5 -3.45 5.80 -9.23
N ILE A 6 -2.45 4.97 -8.89
CA ILE A 6 -1.39 5.36 -7.95
C ILE A 6 -0.49 6.42 -8.60
N LYS A 7 -0.13 6.22 -9.87
CA LYS A 7 0.62 7.21 -10.66
C LYS A 7 -0.16 8.50 -10.83
N PHE A 8 -1.44 8.41 -11.21
CA PHE A 8 -2.33 9.56 -11.31
C PHE A 8 -2.35 10.39 -10.01
N ALA A 9 -2.59 9.76 -8.85
CA ALA A 9 -2.59 10.45 -7.57
C ALA A 9 -1.22 11.11 -7.26
N THR A 10 -0.14 10.39 -7.52
CA THR A 10 1.23 10.88 -7.32
C THR A 10 1.52 12.12 -8.18
N ASP A 11 1.18 12.06 -9.47
CA ASP A 11 1.47 13.12 -10.44
C ASP A 11 0.57 14.36 -10.23
N ASN A 12 -0.62 14.18 -9.65
CA ASN A 12 -1.53 15.28 -9.27
C ASN A 12 -1.22 15.88 -7.89
N GLY A 13 -0.11 15.50 -7.24
CA GLY A 13 0.38 16.16 -6.04
C GLY A 13 -0.39 15.83 -4.75
N TYR A 14 -1.13 14.72 -4.72
CA TYR A 14 -1.76 14.18 -3.52
C TYR A 14 -0.71 13.93 -2.44
N LYS A 15 -1.05 14.19 -1.17
CA LYS A 15 -0.08 14.19 -0.06
C LYS A 15 0.07 12.85 0.65
N GLY A 16 -0.74 11.85 0.29
CA GLY A 16 -0.71 10.52 0.88
C GLY A 16 -1.64 9.58 0.14
N ILE A 17 -1.41 8.28 0.27
CA ILE A 17 -2.21 7.22 -0.34
C ILE A 17 -2.47 6.15 0.71
N VAL A 18 -3.73 5.82 0.95
CA VAL A 18 -4.13 4.64 1.73
C VAL A 18 -4.55 3.54 0.77
N ILE A 19 -3.95 2.35 0.90
CA ILE A 19 -4.26 1.18 0.08
C ILE A 19 -4.94 0.12 0.94
N GLU A 20 -6.20 -0.17 0.60
CA GLU A 20 -6.93 -1.32 1.14
C GLU A 20 -6.50 -2.61 0.44
N ALA A 21 -5.41 -3.19 0.93
CA ALA A 21 -4.75 -4.36 0.36
C ALA A 21 -5.42 -5.67 0.80
N MET A 22 -5.13 -6.75 0.08
CA MET A 22 -5.72 -8.07 0.31
C MET A 22 -5.12 -8.76 1.53
N GLY A 23 -5.97 -9.37 2.37
CA GLY A 23 -5.56 -10.24 3.47
C GLY A 23 -4.57 -9.56 4.42
N ARG A 24 -3.34 -10.10 4.51
CA ARG A 24 -2.25 -9.56 5.35
C ARG A 24 -1.60 -8.28 4.81
N GLY A 25 -2.23 -7.58 3.88
CA GLY A 25 -1.75 -6.33 3.29
C GLY A 25 -0.90 -6.54 2.05
N ASN A 26 -1.27 -7.51 1.21
CA ASN A 26 -0.60 -7.76 -0.05
C ASN A 26 -1.35 -7.13 -1.22
N ILE A 27 -0.61 -6.73 -2.26
CA ILE A 27 -1.16 -6.19 -3.50
C ILE A 27 -0.82 -7.09 -4.70
N PRO A 28 -1.55 -6.99 -5.82
CA PRO A 28 -1.12 -7.60 -7.08
C PRO A 28 0.27 -7.08 -7.50
N PRO A 29 1.13 -7.93 -8.11
CA PRO A 29 2.46 -7.51 -8.57
C PRO A 29 2.45 -6.31 -9.52
N GLN A 30 1.39 -6.13 -10.31
CA GLN A 30 1.24 -5.01 -11.25
C GLN A 30 1.07 -3.65 -10.55
N MET A 31 0.47 -3.62 -9.35
CA MET A 31 0.36 -2.39 -8.55
C MET A 31 1.69 -1.99 -7.90
N TYR A 32 2.60 -2.95 -7.67
CA TYR A 32 3.86 -2.70 -6.96
C TYR A 32 4.67 -1.58 -7.59
N GLN A 33 4.72 -1.51 -8.93
CA GLN A 33 5.44 -0.44 -9.63
C GLN A 33 4.83 0.94 -9.36
N GLY A 34 3.51 1.03 -9.21
CA GLY A 34 2.83 2.27 -8.82
C GLY A 34 3.19 2.68 -7.39
N VAL A 35 3.15 1.74 -6.44
CA VAL A 35 3.51 2.02 -5.05
C VAL A 35 4.96 2.44 -4.92
N LYS A 36 5.87 1.73 -5.58
CA LYS A 36 7.29 2.08 -5.63
C LYS A 36 7.50 3.48 -6.17
N TYR A 37 6.84 3.83 -7.28
CA TYR A 37 6.89 5.17 -7.86
C TYR A 37 6.41 6.25 -6.89
N ALA A 38 5.28 6.03 -6.19
CA ALA A 38 4.77 6.96 -5.18
C ALA A 38 5.78 7.16 -4.03
N ARG A 39 6.39 6.08 -3.55
CA ARG A 39 7.42 6.13 -2.49
C ARG A 39 8.69 6.86 -2.94
N GLU A 40 9.17 6.62 -4.17
CA GLU A 40 10.32 7.34 -4.75
C GLU A 40 10.06 8.85 -4.89
N LYS A 41 8.79 9.26 -5.06
CA LYS A 41 8.34 10.65 -5.04
C LYS A 41 8.06 11.19 -3.64
N ASN A 42 8.43 10.46 -2.59
CA ASN A 42 8.22 10.77 -1.18
C ASN A 42 6.75 10.91 -0.76
N ILE A 43 5.81 10.29 -1.50
CA ILE A 43 4.41 10.23 -1.08
C ILE A 43 4.27 9.14 -0.01
N PRO A 44 3.77 9.44 1.20
CA PRO A 44 3.41 8.45 2.20
C PRO A 44 2.38 7.47 1.65
N VAL A 45 2.67 6.18 1.75
CA VAL A 45 1.74 5.12 1.39
C VAL A 45 1.46 4.27 2.61
N VAL A 46 0.21 4.23 3.05
CA VAL A 46 -0.25 3.41 4.17
C VAL A 46 -0.98 2.18 3.63
N ILE A 47 -0.59 1.01 4.12
CA ILE A 47 -1.21 -0.27 3.78
C ILE A 47 -2.12 -0.70 4.92
N VAL A 48 -3.38 -0.93 4.60
CA VAL A 48 -4.37 -1.56 5.48
C VAL A 48 -4.94 -2.81 4.84
N SER A 49 -5.66 -3.62 5.62
CA SER A 49 -6.40 -4.74 5.08
C SER A 49 -7.82 -4.31 4.70
N ARG A 50 -8.31 -4.77 3.55
CA ARG A 50 -9.74 -4.69 3.21
C ARG A 50 -10.61 -5.72 3.95
N CYS A 51 -9.99 -6.64 4.70
CA CYS A 51 -10.74 -7.60 5.52
C CYS A 51 -11.40 -6.87 6.69
N HIS A 52 -12.58 -7.33 7.10
CA HIS A 52 -13.31 -6.72 8.22
C HIS A 52 -12.54 -6.77 9.55
N SER A 53 -11.67 -7.77 9.72
CA SER A 53 -10.82 -7.94 10.89
C SER A 53 -9.45 -8.49 10.51
N GLY A 54 -8.51 -8.37 11.45
CA GLY A 54 -7.12 -8.79 11.28
C GLY A 54 -6.18 -7.61 11.16
N ARG A 55 -4.91 -7.90 10.88
CA ARG A 55 -3.85 -6.89 10.77
C ARG A 55 -2.92 -7.15 9.60
N VAL A 56 -2.33 -6.08 9.07
CA VAL A 56 -1.27 -6.13 8.07
C VAL A 56 0.03 -6.68 8.68
N PHE A 57 0.76 -7.53 7.94
CA PHE A 57 2.04 -8.11 8.37
C PHE A 57 2.89 -8.57 7.16
N ASP A 58 4.21 -8.62 7.33
CA ASP A 58 5.22 -8.90 6.28
C ASP A 58 5.57 -10.40 6.13
N SER A 59 4.56 -11.26 6.30
CA SER A 59 4.74 -12.72 6.37
C SER A 59 5.16 -13.39 5.05
N TYR A 60 4.86 -12.78 3.91
CA TYR A 60 5.06 -13.38 2.59
C TYR A 60 6.28 -12.78 1.87
N GLY A 61 6.83 -13.49 0.88
CA GLY A 61 8.05 -13.12 0.15
C GLY A 61 7.89 -13.14 -1.38
N TYR A 62 6.75 -12.68 -1.90
CA TYR A 62 6.51 -12.54 -3.33
C TYR A 62 6.37 -11.06 -3.71
N LEU A 63 6.50 -10.74 -5.01
CA LEU A 63 6.43 -9.37 -5.51
C LEU A 63 5.10 -8.68 -5.14
N GLY A 64 5.17 -7.62 -4.35
CA GLY A 64 3.97 -6.91 -3.86
C GLY A 64 3.39 -7.47 -2.57
N SER A 65 4.10 -8.40 -1.92
CA SER A 65 3.79 -8.82 -0.55
C SER A 65 4.03 -7.69 0.46
N GLY A 66 3.45 -7.81 1.65
CA GLY A 66 3.70 -6.88 2.76
C GLY A 66 5.20 -6.67 3.03
N ARG A 67 6.04 -7.71 2.90
CA ARG A 67 7.49 -7.58 3.06
C ARG A 67 8.11 -6.61 2.07
N ASP A 68 7.79 -6.75 0.80
CA ASP A 68 8.29 -5.84 -0.24
C ASP A 68 7.80 -4.41 -0.03
N LEU A 69 6.53 -4.26 0.34
CA LEU A 69 5.92 -2.95 0.63
C LEU A 69 6.61 -2.27 1.81
N ARG A 70 6.93 -3.02 2.87
CA ARG A 70 7.68 -2.50 4.01
C ARG A 70 9.11 -2.12 3.61
N ASN A 71 9.78 -2.91 2.76
CA ASN A 71 11.14 -2.62 2.30
C ASN A 71 11.24 -1.33 1.47
N ILE A 72 10.19 -0.96 0.73
CA ILE A 72 10.11 0.33 0.02
C ILE A 72 9.54 1.47 0.89
N GLY A 73 9.41 1.24 2.20
CA GLY A 73 9.04 2.26 3.18
C GLY A 73 7.54 2.57 3.24
N CYS A 74 6.67 1.66 2.84
CA CYS A 74 5.24 1.79 3.14
C CYS A 74 4.97 1.62 4.64
N ILE A 75 3.96 2.33 5.13
CA ILE A 75 3.54 2.33 6.53
C ILE A 75 2.45 1.27 6.69
N PHE A 76 2.50 0.48 7.75
CA PHE A 76 1.41 -0.47 8.05
C PHE A 76 0.42 0.18 9.02
N GLY A 77 -0.85 0.24 8.62
CA GLY A 77 -1.94 0.76 9.46
C GLY A 77 -2.39 -0.20 10.57
N GLY A 78 -1.65 -1.28 10.81
CA GLY A 78 -1.96 -2.26 11.86
C GLY A 78 -3.27 -3.00 11.60
N ASP A 79 -4.18 -2.94 12.56
CA ASP A 79 -5.54 -3.49 12.56
C ASP A 79 -6.63 -2.42 12.38
N LEU A 80 -6.25 -1.16 12.09
CA LEU A 80 -7.21 -0.10 11.80
C LEU A 80 -7.84 -0.30 10.41
N PRO A 81 -9.16 -0.09 10.27
CA PRO A 81 -9.81 -0.03 8.97
C PRO A 81 -9.36 1.23 8.22
N GLY A 82 -9.31 1.17 6.88
CA GLY A 82 -8.81 2.26 6.03
C GLY A 82 -9.49 3.60 6.27
N GLN A 83 -10.80 3.59 6.50
CA GLN A 83 -11.61 4.78 6.77
C GLN A 83 -11.22 5.56 8.05
N LYS A 84 -10.36 5.03 8.92
CA LYS A 84 -9.87 5.72 10.13
C LYS A 84 -8.49 6.36 9.93
N LEU A 85 -7.90 6.22 8.75
CA LEU A 85 -6.62 6.84 8.41
C LEU A 85 -6.92 8.16 7.69
N GLU A 86 -6.78 9.27 8.41
CA GLU A 86 -6.97 10.65 7.95
C GLU A 86 -5.67 11.47 8.11
#